data_AF-A0A2M7YDH2-F1
#
_entry.id   AF-A0A2M7YDH2-F1
#
_cell.length_a   1.000
_cell.length_b   1.000
_cell.length_c   1.000
_cell.angle_alpha   90.00
_cell.angle_beta   90.00
_cell.angle_gamma   90.00
#
_symmetry.space_group_name_H-M   'P 1'
#
loop_
_entity.id
_entity.type
_entity.pdbx_description
1 polymer ?
#
loop_
_entity_poly.entity_id
_entity_poly.type
_entity_poly.pdbx_seq_one_letter_code
_entity_poly.pdbx_strand_id
1 'polypeptide(L)'
;MVTAARGLVEPDPAAGRVRIVLLDGRALTRGGGLLRFERLQMAQDFALDANPFRPRDGPREMTFPELWARARGRDGFPPDPVHAAELHSRLVRALSMPGVALLAVPLGVARKRTPGWPRLLIALAALAGYHNALNVAAGLSAAGALGPVAALWALGAAFLGLSGALYLSTPGQGARSPLQRLFRAAEALTLAVGRRKGPA
;
A
#
# COMPACT_ATOMS: atom_id res chain seq x y z
N MET A 1 1.53 -33.53 -5.95
CA MET A 1 2.39 -32.43 -6.43
C MET A 1 3.07 -32.89 -7.72
N VAL A 2 3.08 -32.09 -8.78
CA VAL A 2 3.70 -32.46 -10.07
C VAL A 2 4.75 -31.42 -10.44
N THR A 3 5.91 -31.87 -10.92
CA THR A 3 6.99 -31.01 -11.43
C THR A 3 7.59 -31.65 -12.68
N ALA A 4 8.12 -30.84 -13.59
CA ALA A 4 8.69 -31.29 -14.85
C ALA A 4 9.82 -30.37 -15.30
N ALA A 5 10.77 -30.90 -16.07
CA ALA A 5 11.86 -30.11 -16.62
C ALA A 5 11.38 -29.13 -17.70
N ARG A 6 10.35 -29.51 -18.48
CA ARG A 6 9.76 -28.67 -19.52
C ARG A 6 8.23 -28.78 -19.52
N GLY A 7 7.55 -27.68 -19.78
CA GLY A 7 6.10 -27.63 -19.98
C GLY A 7 5.80 -26.96 -21.32
N LEU A 8 5.04 -27.64 -22.17
CA LEU A 8 4.56 -27.14 -23.45
C LEU A 8 3.06 -26.94 -23.37
N VAL A 9 2.58 -25.88 -24.02
CA VAL A 9 1.16 -25.58 -24.16
C VAL A 9 0.82 -25.78 -25.62
N GLU A 10 0.07 -26.84 -25.91
CA GLU A 10 -0.31 -27.22 -27.27
C GLU A 10 -1.81 -26.93 -27.45
N PRO A 11 -2.17 -25.90 -28.24
CA PRO A 11 -3.56 -25.64 -28.57
C PRO A 11 -4.07 -26.76 -29.50
N ASP A 12 -5.27 -27.28 -29.22
CA ASP A 12 -6.02 -28.21 -30.05
C ASP A 12 -7.19 -27.44 -30.69
N PRO A 13 -6.95 -26.78 -31.84
CA PRO A 13 -7.94 -25.91 -32.48
C PRO A 13 -9.16 -26.68 -33.01
N ALA A 14 -9.06 -27.99 -33.23
CA ALA A 14 -10.18 -28.82 -33.66
C ALA A 14 -11.15 -29.15 -32.51
N ALA A 15 -10.62 -29.27 -31.29
CA ALA A 15 -11.40 -29.55 -30.08
C ALA A 15 -11.76 -28.29 -29.28
N GLY A 16 -11.21 -27.12 -29.63
CA GLY A 16 -11.38 -25.88 -28.86
C GLY A 16 -10.72 -25.94 -27.47
N ARG A 17 -9.68 -26.77 -27.31
CA ARG A 17 -9.05 -27.05 -26.01
C ARG A 17 -7.59 -26.65 -26.03
N VAL A 18 -7.04 -26.40 -24.85
CA VAL A 18 -5.60 -26.23 -24.65
C VAL A 18 -5.07 -27.40 -23.84
N ARG A 19 -4.04 -28.08 -24.35
CA ARG A 19 -3.40 -29.19 -23.64
C ARG A 19 -2.09 -28.73 -23.03
N ILE A 20 -1.88 -29.06 -21.77
CA ILE A 20 -0.58 -28.88 -21.12
C ILE A 20 0.17 -30.21 -21.19
N VAL A 21 1.34 -30.20 -21.82
CA VAL A 21 2.22 -31.35 -21.95
C VAL A 21 3.46 -31.10 -21.10
N LEU A 22 3.61 -31.90 -20.05
CA LEU A 22 4.77 -31.87 -19.16
C LEU A 22 5.76 -32.95 -19.60
N LEU A 23 7.03 -32.58 -19.76
CA LEU A 23 8.10 -33.45 -20.21
C LEU A 23 9.15 -33.64 -19.12
N ASP A 24 9.59 -34.88 -18.94
CA ASP A 24 10.62 -35.30 -18.00
C ASP A 24 10.36 -34.81 -16.57
N GLY A 25 9.33 -35.38 -15.95
CA GLY A 25 8.84 -34.93 -14.65
C GLY A 25 8.61 -36.02 -13.62
N ARG A 26 8.21 -35.56 -12.43
CA ARG A 26 7.89 -36.37 -11.27
C ARG A 26 6.56 -35.92 -10.69
N ALA A 27 5.70 -36.87 -10.37
CA ALA A 27 4.42 -36.66 -9.73
C ALA A 27 4.40 -37.39 -8.38
N LEU A 28 4.23 -36.64 -7.30
CA LEU A 28 3.90 -37.17 -6.00
C LEU A 28 2.39 -37.41 -5.92
N THR A 29 2.00 -38.67 -5.78
CA THR A 29 0.59 -39.08 -5.64
C THR A 29 0.11 -38.85 -4.21
N ARG A 30 -1.21 -38.76 -4.03
CA ARG A 30 -1.83 -38.55 -2.72
C ARG A 30 -1.52 -39.67 -1.72
N GLY A 31 -1.21 -40.87 -2.21
CA GLY A 31 -0.78 -42.02 -1.41
C GLY A 31 0.72 -42.06 -1.09
N GLY A 32 1.48 -40.99 -1.39
CA GLY A 32 2.91 -40.91 -1.10
C GLY A 32 3.82 -41.58 -2.15
N GLY A 33 3.26 -42.11 -3.23
CA GLY A 33 4.04 -42.71 -4.32
C GLY A 33 4.68 -41.64 -5.20
N LEU A 34 5.96 -41.84 -5.55
CA LEU A 34 6.67 -41.01 -6.52
C LEU A 34 6.59 -41.67 -7.91
N LEU A 35 5.84 -41.06 -8.82
CA LEU A 35 5.73 -41.50 -10.20
C LEU A 35 6.65 -40.65 -11.08
N ARG A 36 7.54 -41.29 -11.84
CA ARG A 36 8.36 -40.61 -12.85
C ARG A 36 7.69 -40.76 -14.22
N PHE A 37 7.64 -39.68 -14.98
CA PHE A 37 7.03 -39.68 -16.31
C PHE A 37 7.95 -38.97 -17.31
N GLU A 38 8.03 -39.50 -18.53
CA GLU A 38 8.69 -38.82 -19.65
C GLU A 38 7.74 -37.82 -20.31
N ARG A 39 6.46 -38.18 -20.44
CA ARG A 39 5.41 -37.32 -20.97
C ARG A 39 4.15 -37.49 -20.14
N LEU A 40 3.66 -36.39 -19.58
CA LEU A 40 2.37 -36.33 -18.91
C LEU A 40 1.50 -35.30 -19.61
N GLN A 41 0.37 -35.74 -20.15
CA GLN A 41 -0.61 -34.86 -20.77
C GLN A 41 -1.74 -34.59 -19.77
N MET A 42 -1.88 -33.33 -19.36
CA MET A 42 -3.04 -32.86 -18.63
C MET A 42 -3.95 -32.12 -19.62
N ALA A 43 -5.06 -32.76 -19.97
CA ALA A 43 -6.16 -32.09 -20.65
C ALA A 43 -7.00 -31.40 -19.57
N GLN A 44 -6.77 -30.11 -19.36
CA GLN A 44 -7.72 -29.28 -18.62
C GLN A 44 -8.46 -28.46 -19.68
N ASP A 45 -9.80 -28.46 -19.62
CA ASP A 45 -10.62 -27.74 -20.58
C ASP A 45 -10.47 -26.24 -20.33
N PHE A 46 -9.62 -25.58 -21.11
CA PHE A 46 -9.56 -24.13 -21.20
C PHE A 46 -10.28 -23.70 -22.47
N ALA A 47 -11.33 -22.88 -22.34
CA ALA A 47 -11.89 -22.17 -23.48
C ALA A 47 -10.80 -21.21 -24.00
N LEU A 48 -10.44 -21.31 -25.28
CA LEU A 48 -9.38 -20.50 -25.92
C LEU A 48 -9.67 -18.99 -25.86
N ASP A 49 -10.93 -18.64 -25.66
CA ASP A 49 -11.55 -17.33 -25.56
C ASP A 49 -11.66 -16.84 -24.11
N ALA A 50 -11.44 -17.70 -23.11
CA ALA A 50 -11.30 -17.30 -21.71
C ALA A 50 -9.81 -17.07 -21.41
N ASN A 51 -9.46 -15.84 -21.04
CA ASN A 51 -8.13 -15.52 -20.55
C ASN A 51 -7.78 -16.49 -19.39
N PRO A 52 -6.73 -17.32 -19.50
CA PRO A 52 -6.40 -18.31 -18.47
C PRO A 52 -5.92 -17.67 -17.16
N PHE A 53 -5.70 -16.35 -17.14
CA PHE A 53 -5.41 -15.58 -15.94
C PHE A 53 -6.68 -15.18 -15.19
N ARG A 54 -6.61 -15.17 -13.85
CA ARG A 54 -7.68 -14.62 -12.99
C ARG A 54 -8.08 -13.23 -13.52
N PRO A 55 -9.38 -12.93 -13.68
CA PRO A 55 -9.82 -11.62 -14.13
C PRO A 55 -9.29 -10.53 -13.18
N ARG A 56 -8.70 -9.48 -13.76
CA ARG A 56 -8.28 -8.27 -13.04
C ARG A 56 -9.52 -7.44 -12.69
N ASP A 57 -10.15 -7.79 -11.59
CA ASP A 57 -11.42 -7.21 -11.14
C ASP A 57 -11.25 -6.16 -10.03
N GLY A 58 -10.12 -6.19 -9.34
CA GLY A 58 -9.88 -5.36 -8.16
C GLY A 58 -9.60 -3.89 -8.50
N PRO A 59 -10.13 -2.91 -7.72
CA PRO A 59 -9.79 -1.49 -7.84
C PRO A 59 -8.27 -1.23 -7.83
N ARG A 60 -7.51 -2.05 -7.08
CA ARG A 60 -6.05 -2.00 -6.97
C ARG A 60 -5.32 -2.46 -8.23
N GLU A 61 -5.97 -3.30 -9.04
CA GLU A 61 -5.42 -3.88 -10.26
C GLU A 61 -5.77 -3.05 -11.50
N MET A 62 -6.72 -2.10 -11.36
CA MET A 62 -7.12 -1.17 -12.42
C MET A 62 -6.07 -0.10 -12.68
N THR A 63 -5.86 0.21 -13.97
CA THR A 63 -5.09 1.37 -14.40
C THR A 63 -5.80 2.66 -14.02
N PHE A 64 -5.07 3.79 -14.03
CA PHE A 64 -5.65 5.08 -13.64
C PHE A 64 -6.85 5.50 -14.52
N PRO A 65 -6.81 5.37 -15.87
CA PRO A 65 -7.95 5.72 -16.72
C PRO A 65 -9.17 4.82 -16.50
N GLU A 66 -8.97 3.50 -16.35
CA GLU A 66 -10.05 2.55 -16.06
C GLU A 66 -10.70 2.86 -14.71
N LEU A 67 -9.87 3.08 -13.68
CA LEU A 67 -10.35 3.44 -12.35
C LEU A 67 -11.09 4.78 -12.36
N TRP A 68 -10.63 5.75 -13.15
CA TRP A 68 -11.32 7.03 -13.31
C TRP A 68 -12.68 6.87 -13.98
N ALA A 69 -12.77 6.07 -15.05
CA ALA A 69 -14.03 5.77 -15.72
C ALA A 69 -15.01 5.07 -14.78
N ARG A 70 -14.56 4.03 -14.06
CA ARG A 70 -15.33 3.28 -13.09
C ARG A 70 -15.80 4.14 -11.90
N ALA A 71 -14.92 4.95 -11.32
CA ALA A 71 -15.26 5.85 -10.22
C ALA A 71 -16.26 6.94 -10.64
N ARG A 72 -16.35 7.26 -11.94
CA ARG A 72 -17.32 8.21 -12.51
C ARG A 72 -18.56 7.53 -13.11
N GLY A 73 -18.67 6.20 -13.02
CA GLY A 73 -19.77 5.43 -13.62
C GLY A 73 -19.85 5.54 -15.15
N ARG A 74 -18.72 5.77 -15.82
CA ARG A 74 -18.64 5.97 -17.29
C ARG A 74 -18.42 4.68 -18.08
N ASP A 75 -18.29 3.55 -17.38
CA ASP A 75 -18.03 2.23 -17.94
C ASP A 75 -19.25 1.31 -17.92
N GLY A 76 -20.43 1.85 -17.58
CA GLY A 76 -21.70 1.13 -17.60
C GLY A 76 -21.93 0.19 -16.41
N PHE A 77 -21.01 0.13 -15.45
CA PHE A 77 -21.17 -0.63 -14.21
C PHE A 77 -21.85 0.20 -13.12
N PRO A 78 -22.54 -0.44 -12.15
CA PRO A 78 -23.08 0.26 -10.99
C PRO A 78 -21.98 1.02 -10.23
N PRO A 79 -22.25 2.26 -9.78
CA PRO A 79 -21.28 3.01 -8.99
C PRO A 79 -21.04 2.33 -7.64
N ASP A 80 -19.77 2.09 -7.33
CA ASP A 80 -19.32 1.53 -6.05
C ASP A 80 -18.35 2.52 -5.36
N PRO A 81 -18.59 2.90 -4.08
CA PRO A 81 -17.74 3.82 -3.33
C PRO A 81 -16.28 3.35 -3.23
N VAL A 82 -16.00 2.05 -3.33
CA VAL A 82 -14.64 1.48 -3.29
C VAL A 82 -13.77 2.07 -4.40
N HIS A 83 -14.30 2.26 -5.61
CA HIS A 83 -13.52 2.80 -6.73
C HIS A 83 -13.19 4.29 -6.54
N ALA A 84 -14.15 5.06 -6.02
CA ALA A 84 -13.92 6.47 -5.69
C ALA A 84 -12.89 6.62 -4.56
N ALA A 85 -12.97 5.78 -3.52
CA ALA A 85 -12.01 5.76 -2.41
C ALA A 85 -10.59 5.41 -2.88
N GLU A 86 -10.44 4.40 -3.73
CA GLU A 86 -9.15 4.01 -4.31
C GLU A 86 -8.56 5.15 -5.15
N LEU A 87 -9.36 5.76 -6.04
CA LEU A 87 -8.91 6.87 -6.88
C LEU A 87 -8.42 8.06 -6.05
N HIS A 88 -9.21 8.49 -5.07
CA HIS A 88 -8.93 9.69 -4.29
C HIS A 88 -7.76 9.45 -3.33
N SER A 89 -7.61 8.24 -2.80
CA SER A 89 -6.50 7.89 -1.91
C SER A 89 -5.16 7.88 -2.66
N ARG A 90 -5.13 7.41 -3.92
CA ARG A 90 -3.95 7.51 -4.80
C ARG A 90 -3.55 8.96 -5.05
N LEU A 91 -4.53 9.81 -5.40
CA LEU A 91 -4.30 11.23 -5.67
C LEU A 91 -3.77 11.95 -4.43
N VAL A 92 -4.47 11.83 -3.29
CA VAL A 92 -4.07 12.47 -2.04
C VAL A 92 -2.68 12.01 -1.60
N ARG A 93 -2.36 10.72 -1.75
CA ARG A 93 -1.02 10.19 -1.42
C ARG A 93 0.07 10.81 -2.29
N ALA A 94 -0.15 10.92 -3.60
CA ALA A 94 0.79 11.55 -4.52
C ALA A 94 0.98 13.04 -4.19
N LEU A 95 -0.12 13.76 -3.96
CA LEU A 95 -0.14 15.18 -3.59
C LEU A 95 0.49 15.48 -2.22
N SER A 96 0.62 14.47 -1.35
CA SER A 96 1.19 14.64 -0.02
C SER A 96 2.72 14.52 0.03
N MET A 97 3.37 14.13 -1.07
CA MET A 97 4.85 14.03 -1.13
C MET A 97 5.59 15.34 -0.79
N PRO A 98 5.16 16.53 -1.25
CA PRO A 98 5.77 17.79 -0.82
C PRO A 98 5.68 18.02 0.69
N GLY A 99 4.61 17.54 1.34
CA GLY A 99 4.44 17.62 2.79
C GLY A 99 5.56 16.90 3.55
N VAL A 100 6.03 15.75 3.03
CA VAL A 100 7.15 15.01 3.63
C VAL A 100 8.44 15.84 3.58
N ALA A 101 8.73 16.50 2.46
CA ALA A 101 9.89 17.37 2.32
C ALA A 101 9.80 18.57 3.28
N LEU A 102 8.63 19.21 3.38
CA LEU A 102 8.39 20.32 4.30
C LEU A 102 8.54 19.90 5.78
N LEU A 103 8.08 18.70 6.13
CA LEU A 103 8.19 18.14 7.47
C LEU A 103 9.63 17.76 7.84
N ALA A 104 10.44 17.34 6.84
CA ALA A 104 11.83 16.95 7.06
C ALA A 104 12.72 18.11 7.50
N VAL A 105 12.48 19.33 7.02
CA VAL A 105 13.27 20.52 7.37
C VAL A 105 13.28 20.83 8.88
N PRO A 106 12.14 21.07 9.56
CA PRO A 106 12.13 21.38 10.99
C PRO A 106 12.63 20.23 11.87
N LEU A 107 12.55 18.98 11.39
CA LEU A 107 12.98 17.79 12.13
C LEU A 107 14.46 17.45 11.89
N GLY A 108 15.01 17.83 10.73
CA GLY A 108 16.41 17.60 10.34
C GLY A 108 17.37 18.66 10.86
N VAL A 109 16.91 19.89 11.15
CA VAL A 109 17.76 20.94 11.73
C VAL A 109 18.10 20.61 13.18
N ALA A 110 19.24 19.96 13.38
CA ALA A 110 19.78 19.66 14.70
C ALA A 110 20.60 20.82 15.26
N ARG A 111 20.28 21.27 16.48
CA ARG A 111 21.14 22.19 17.24
C ARG A 111 22.39 21.43 17.71
N LYS A 112 23.57 22.06 17.64
CA LYS A 112 24.92 21.51 17.94
C LYS A 112 25.11 20.73 19.26
N ARG A 113 24.12 20.69 20.17
CA ARG A 113 24.21 20.08 21.51
C ARG A 113 23.00 19.24 21.91
N THR A 114 22.06 18.94 21.00
CA THR A 114 20.88 18.10 21.31
C THR A 114 20.91 16.84 20.47
N PRO A 115 20.73 15.63 21.05
CA PRO A 115 20.70 14.39 20.27
C PRO A 115 19.61 14.45 19.19
N GLY A 116 19.96 14.04 17.97
CA GLY A 116 19.05 14.09 16.81
C GLY A 116 17.99 12.98 16.77
N TRP A 117 18.24 11.86 17.47
CA TRP A 117 17.39 10.65 17.44
C TRP A 117 15.90 10.89 17.80
N PRO A 118 15.55 11.68 18.84
CA PRO A 118 14.14 11.94 19.16
C PRO A 118 13.38 12.62 18.02
N ARG A 119 14.04 13.51 17.26
CA ARG A 119 13.41 14.21 16.14
C ARG A 119 13.12 13.27 14.97
N LEU A 120 14.06 12.38 14.68
CA LEU A 120 13.89 11.34 13.68
C LEU A 120 12.73 10.40 14.03
N LEU A 121 12.63 9.99 15.30
CA LEU A 121 11.51 9.15 15.76
C LEU A 121 10.16 9.85 15.61
N ILE A 122 10.08 11.14 15.94
CA ILE A 122 8.86 11.94 15.75
C ILE A 122 8.51 12.07 14.27
N ALA A 123 9.50 12.30 13.39
CA ALA A 123 9.30 12.36 11.95
C ALA A 123 8.70 11.05 11.42
N LEU A 124 9.31 9.93 11.82
CA LEU A 124 8.89 8.59 11.42
C LEU A 124 7.49 8.27 11.94
N ALA A 125 7.21 8.59 13.21
CA ALA A 125 5.89 8.39 13.81
C ALA A 125 4.82 9.24 13.14
N ALA A 126 5.11 10.50 12.81
CA ALA A 126 4.19 11.38 12.09
C ALA A 126 3.88 10.85 10.68
N LEU A 127 4.92 10.39 9.95
CA LEU A 127 4.74 9.82 8.61
C LEU A 127 3.95 8.50 8.64
N ALA A 128 4.31 7.59 9.56
CA ALA A 128 3.59 6.34 9.74
C ALA A 128 2.15 6.56 10.19
N GLY A 129 1.92 7.52 11.10
CA GLY A 129 0.60 7.91 11.58
C GLY A 129 -0.26 8.48 10.47
N TYR A 130 0.29 9.38 9.65
CA TYR A 130 -0.41 9.90 8.46
C TYR A 130 -0.75 8.78 7.46
N HIS A 131 0.21 7.90 7.16
CA HIS A 131 -0.01 6.78 6.24
C HIS A 131 -1.12 5.84 6.73
N ASN A 132 -1.11 5.50 8.02
CA ASN A 132 -2.13 4.66 8.63
C ASN A 132 -3.50 5.35 8.62
N ALA A 133 -3.57 6.62 9.03
CA ALA A 133 -4.80 7.41 9.00
C ALA A 133 -5.40 7.47 7.59
N LEU A 134 -4.56 7.62 6.55
CA LEU A 134 -5.01 7.63 5.17
C LEU A 134 -5.57 6.25 4.73
N ASN A 135 -4.94 5.16 5.15
CA ASN A 135 -5.44 3.80 4.87
C ASN A 135 -6.78 3.54 5.58
N VAL A 136 -6.92 3.97 6.84
CA VAL A 136 -8.17 3.84 7.61
C VAL A 136 -9.28 4.67 6.97
N ALA A 137 -9.00 5.93 6.62
CA ALA A 137 -9.95 6.80 5.94
C ALA A 137 -10.38 6.21 4.58
N ALA A 138 -9.44 5.66 3.80
CA ALA A 138 -9.75 5.00 2.54
C ALA A 138 -10.61 3.75 2.73
N GLY A 139 -10.33 2.93 3.76
CA GLY A 139 -11.16 1.77 4.11
C GLY A 139 -12.57 2.14 4.53
N LEU A 140 -12.72 3.17 5.38
CA LEU A 140 -14.03 3.69 5.79
C LEU A 140 -14.82 4.27 4.61
N SER A 141 -14.14 4.97 3.70
CA SER A 141 -14.75 5.48 2.48
C SER A 141 -15.14 4.37 1.51
N ALA A 142 -14.33 3.31 1.40
CA ALA A 142 -14.65 2.15 0.58
C ALA A 142 -15.88 1.40 1.12
N ALA A 143 -16.06 1.35 2.44
CA ALA A 143 -17.25 0.81 3.09
C ALA A 143 -18.49 1.74 3.02
N GLY A 144 -18.36 2.93 2.41
CA GLY A 144 -19.45 3.91 2.32
C GLY A 144 -19.74 4.68 3.62
N ALA A 145 -18.96 4.49 4.68
CA ALA A 145 -19.18 5.16 5.97
C ALA A 145 -18.79 6.65 5.93
N LEU A 146 -17.83 7.02 5.09
CA LEU A 146 -17.37 8.40 4.91
C LEU A 146 -17.30 8.76 3.43
N GLY A 147 -17.71 9.98 3.08
CA GLY A 147 -17.55 10.49 1.71
C GLY A 147 -16.08 10.48 1.27
N PRO A 148 -15.71 9.77 0.17
CA PRO A 148 -14.31 9.63 -0.27
C PRO A 148 -13.59 10.97 -0.49
N VAL A 149 -14.29 11.94 -1.07
CA VAL A 149 -13.74 13.28 -1.34
C VAL A 149 -13.43 13.98 -0.02
N ALA A 150 -14.43 14.15 0.85
CA ALA A 150 -14.27 14.93 2.06
C ALA A 150 -13.24 14.31 3.02
N ALA A 151 -13.34 13.00 3.29
CA ALA A 151 -12.48 12.34 4.26
C ALA A 151 -10.99 12.35 3.85
N LEU A 152 -10.70 11.97 2.60
CA LEU A 152 -9.33 11.83 2.13
C LEU A 152 -8.67 13.18 1.89
N TRP A 153 -9.38 14.13 1.25
CA TRP A 153 -8.82 15.45 0.97
C TRP A 153 -8.68 16.30 2.22
N ALA A 154 -9.60 16.22 3.19
CA ALA A 154 -9.44 16.89 4.47
C ALA A 154 -8.20 16.39 5.22
N LEU A 155 -7.97 15.08 5.24
CA LEU A 155 -6.79 14.50 5.88
C LEU A 155 -5.49 14.90 5.16
N GLY A 156 -5.48 14.87 3.81
CA GLY A 156 -4.35 15.32 3.00
C GLY A 156 -4.04 16.81 3.20
N ALA A 157 -5.06 17.66 3.17
CA ALA A 157 -4.94 19.09 3.41
C ALA A 157 -4.47 19.39 4.84
N ALA A 158 -4.95 18.65 5.85
CA ALA A 158 -4.50 18.78 7.22
C ALA A 158 -3.00 18.43 7.34
N PHE A 159 -2.54 17.34 6.70
CA PHE A 159 -1.13 16.97 6.70
C PHE A 159 -0.23 18.00 6.00
N LEU A 160 -0.64 18.47 4.82
CA LEU A 160 0.09 19.51 4.08
C LEU A 160 0.11 20.83 4.85
N GLY A 161 -1.04 21.26 5.39
CA GLY A 161 -1.16 22.46 6.20
C GLY A 161 -0.31 22.40 7.46
N LEU A 162 -0.31 21.27 8.16
CA LEU A 162 0.55 21.05 9.33
C LEU A 162 2.04 21.11 8.93
N SER A 163 2.43 20.40 7.87
CA SER A 163 3.82 20.37 7.41
C SER A 163 4.30 21.76 6.99
N GLY A 164 3.46 22.52 6.28
CA GLY A 164 3.72 23.91 5.90
C GLY A 164 3.80 24.85 7.11
N ALA A 165 2.88 24.72 8.08
CA ALA A 165 2.90 25.52 9.30
C ALA A 165 4.17 25.26 10.13
N LEU A 166 4.61 23.99 10.22
CA LEU A 166 5.86 23.64 10.89
C LEU A 166 7.10 24.15 10.14
N TYR A 167 7.11 24.06 8.81
CA TYR A 167 8.16 24.64 7.97
C TYR A 167 8.28 26.15 8.17
N LEU A 168 7.17 26.88 8.08
CA LEU A 168 7.12 28.34 8.26
C LEU A 168 7.44 28.77 9.70
N SER A 169 7.32 27.88 10.69
CA SER A 169 7.75 28.13 12.07
C SER A 169 9.26 27.90 12.30
N THR A 170 10.01 27.51 11.26
CA THR A 170 11.45 27.23 11.32
C THR A 170 12.35 28.49 11.35
N PRO A 171 12.04 29.60 10.64
CA PRO A 171 12.79 30.84 10.76
C PRO A 171 12.54 31.47 12.15
N GLY A 172 13.54 31.44 13.02
CA GLY A 172 13.50 32.13 14.32
C GLY A 172 12.89 31.31 15.46
N GLN A 173 13.50 30.16 15.81
CA GLN A 173 13.18 29.41 17.03
C GLN A 173 13.42 30.25 18.32
N GLY A 174 12.51 31.16 18.61
CA GLY A 174 12.30 31.83 19.88
C GLY A 174 11.12 31.17 20.59
N ALA A 175 11.42 30.43 21.67
CA ALA A 175 10.59 30.03 22.84
C ALA A 175 9.10 29.63 22.75
N ARG A 176 8.37 29.78 21.63
CA ARG A 176 6.91 29.62 21.55
C ARG A 176 6.42 28.66 20.45
N SER A 177 7.26 27.78 19.91
CA SER A 177 6.81 26.87 18.84
C SER A 177 6.09 25.61 19.39
N PRO A 178 4.94 25.20 18.80
CA PRO A 178 4.21 23.99 19.19
C PRO A 178 5.05 22.71 19.07
N LEU A 179 6.04 22.72 18.18
CA LEU A 179 7.01 21.63 18.00
C LEU A 179 7.84 21.38 19.27
N GLN A 180 8.17 22.42 20.05
CA GLN A 180 8.88 22.23 21.33
C GLN A 180 8.03 21.51 22.38
N ARG A 181 6.70 21.69 22.39
CA ARG A 181 5.83 20.96 23.33
C ARG A 181 5.81 19.47 23.01
N LEU A 182 5.71 19.13 21.72
CA LEU A 182 5.83 17.76 21.21
C LEU A 182 7.20 17.15 21.52
N PHE A 183 8.29 17.89 21.31
CA PHE A 183 9.64 17.41 21.66
C PHE A 183 9.78 17.14 23.16
N ARG A 184 9.33 18.05 24.03
CA ARG A 184 9.38 17.84 25.49
C ARG A 184 8.56 16.62 25.92
N ALA A 185 7.38 16.40 25.32
CA ALA A 185 6.54 15.25 25.61
C ALA A 185 7.21 13.93 25.16
N ALA A 186 7.82 13.91 23.97
CA ALA A 186 8.56 12.75 23.48
C ALA A 186 9.81 12.45 24.32
N GLU A 187 10.55 13.50 24.73
CA GLU A 187 11.72 13.38 25.59
C GLU A 187 11.33 12.82 26.97
N ALA A 188 10.23 13.30 27.55
CA ALA A 188 9.66 12.75 28.79
C ALA A 188 9.28 11.27 28.66
N LEU A 189 8.68 10.87 27.53
CA LEU A 189 8.36 9.47 27.22
C LEU A 189 9.62 8.60 27.10
N THR A 190 10.65 9.07 26.39
CA THR A 190 11.91 8.33 26.27
C THR A 190 12.64 8.18 27.61
N LEU A 191 12.62 9.21 28.46
CA LEU A 191 13.19 9.15 29.81
C LEU A 191 12.38 8.24 30.73
N ALA A 192 11.05 8.22 30.60
CA ALA A 192 10.18 7.30 31.35
C ALA A 192 10.40 5.84 30.94
N VAL A 193 10.57 5.56 29.64
CA VAL A 193 10.89 4.23 29.12
C VAL A 193 12.32 3.81 29.50
N GLY A 194 13.26 4.75 29.52
CA GLY A 194 14.64 4.53 29.97
C GLY A 194 14.76 4.21 31.46
N ARG A 195 13.99 4.90 32.33
CA ARG A 195 13.93 4.61 33.78
C ARG A 195 13.33 3.25 34.12
N ARG A 196 12.55 2.65 33.20
CA ARG A 196 11.98 1.30 33.41
C ARG A 196 12.96 0.16 33.08
N LYS A 197 14.16 0.48 32.57
CA LYS A 197 15.18 -0.51 32.16
C LYS A 197 16.45 -0.54 33.03
N GLY A 198 16.47 0.03 34.24
CA GLY A 198 17.51 -0.26 35.23
C GLY A 198 17.18 0.25 36.64
N PRO A 199 17.61 -0.43 37.72
CA PRO A 199 18.58 -1.53 37.79
C PRO A 199 17.96 -2.89 38.17
N ALA A 200 18.63 -3.97 37.72
CA ALA A 200 18.63 -5.26 38.40
C ALA A 200 19.74 -5.26 39.46
#